data_AF-X8BLL3-F1
#
_entry.id   AF-X8BLL3-F1
#
_cell.length_a   1.000
_cell.length_b   1.000
_cell.length_c   1.000
_cell.angle_alpha   90.00
_cell.angle_beta   90.00
_cell.angle_gamma   90.00
#
_symmetry.space_group_name_H-M   'P 1'
#
loop_
_entity.id
_entity.type
_entity.pdbx_description
1 polymer ?
#
loop_
_entity_poly.entity_id
_entity_poly.type
_entity_poly.pdbx_seq_one_letter_code
_entity_poly.pdbx_strand_id
1 'polypeptide(L)'
;MVFAVRVEGEGFDNADLALPWGQDAVIEAVAEAQPNTVVVLETGNPTAMPWREKVNAILQAWYPGQAGGQAIAEILVGAANPCGRLPLTFPLDLSQTPRRSCLAWAPRGGHRSPFTTAKGPRSGTGGTRRRAIARCSRSVMACPTPGLSAAT
;
A
#
# COMPACT_ATOMS: atom_id res chain seq x y z
N MET A 1 23.29 2.06 1.19
CA MET A 1 22.27 1.16 0.62
C MET A 1 21.02 1.28 1.47
N VAL A 2 19.84 1.29 0.86
CA VAL A 2 18.56 1.39 1.57
C VAL A 2 17.72 0.17 1.19
N PHE A 3 17.17 -0.52 2.17
CA PHE A 3 16.19 -1.58 1.97
C PHE A 3 14.81 -0.99 2.13
N ALA A 4 13.93 -1.27 1.18
CA ALA A 4 12.55 -0.82 1.21
C ALA A 4 11.62 -2.03 1.11
N VAL A 5 10.64 -2.08 2.02
CA VAL A 5 9.75 -3.22 2.19
C VAL A 5 8.31 -2.76 2.07
N ARG A 6 7.44 -3.67 1.64
CA ARG A 6 5.99 -3.44 1.64
C ARG A 6 5.30 -4.65 2.25
N VAL A 7 4.31 -4.38 3.11
CA VAL A 7 3.49 -5.43 3.70
C VAL A 7 2.38 -5.73 2.71
N GLU A 8 2.44 -6.93 2.13
CA GLU A 8 1.37 -7.49 1.32
C GLU A 8 0.94 -8.83 1.93
N GLY A 9 -0.34 -9.18 1.77
CA GLY A 9 -0.88 -10.37 2.41
C GLY A 9 -2.24 -10.75 1.86
N GLU A 10 -2.70 -11.93 2.25
CA GLU A 10 -4.03 -12.41 1.89
C GLU A 10 -5.12 -11.64 2.64
N GLY A 11 -6.25 -11.41 1.97
CA GLY A 11 -7.46 -10.88 2.58
C GLY A 11 -7.62 -9.36 2.47
N PHE A 12 -6.65 -8.66 1.88
CA PHE A 12 -6.77 -7.24 1.57
C PHE A 12 -5.90 -6.86 0.36
N ASP A 13 -6.32 -5.82 -0.35
CA ASP A 13 -5.53 -5.17 -1.38
C ASP A 13 -4.89 -3.89 -0.83
N ASN A 14 -3.74 -3.50 -1.38
CA ASN A 14 -3.18 -2.19 -1.11
C ASN A 14 -4.00 -1.10 -1.81
N ALA A 15 -4.23 0.02 -1.12
CA ALA A 15 -5.02 1.14 -1.66
C ALA A 15 -4.28 1.90 -2.78
N ASP A 16 -2.96 1.90 -2.73
CA ASP A 16 -2.07 2.59 -3.67
C ASP A 16 -0.81 1.77 -3.98
N LEU A 17 0.11 2.38 -4.72
CA LEU A 17 1.41 1.80 -5.07
C LEU A 17 2.56 2.37 -4.23
N ALA A 18 2.31 3.25 -3.26
CA ALA A 18 3.37 3.92 -2.51
C ALA A 18 4.03 2.98 -1.48
N LEU A 19 5.29 3.25 -1.15
CA LEU A 19 5.94 2.53 -0.05
C LEU A 19 5.32 2.97 1.29
N PRO A 20 5.00 2.03 2.20
CA PRO A 20 4.40 2.37 3.48
C PRO A 20 5.40 3.10 4.38
N TRP A 21 4.89 3.74 5.43
CA TRP A 21 5.67 4.31 6.52
C TRP A 21 6.66 5.41 6.11
N GLY A 22 6.41 6.11 5.02
CA GLY A 22 7.23 7.25 4.58
C GLY A 22 8.63 6.85 4.11
N GLN A 23 8.82 5.59 3.70
CA GLN A 23 10.11 5.09 3.19
C GLN A 23 10.60 5.89 1.97
N ASP A 24 9.70 6.39 1.12
CA ASP A 24 10.07 7.26 0.00
C ASP A 24 10.88 8.49 0.46
N ALA A 25 10.46 9.15 1.55
CA ALA A 25 11.16 10.30 2.09
C ALA A 25 12.54 9.93 2.66
N VAL A 26 12.67 8.73 3.25
CA VAL A 26 13.96 8.22 3.74
C VAL A 26 14.91 7.97 2.56
N ILE A 27 14.41 7.35 1.50
CA ILE A 27 15.20 7.06 0.31
C ILE A 27 15.66 8.36 -0.35
N GLU A 28 14.78 9.35 -0.47
CA GLU A 28 15.14 10.67 -1.00
C GLU A 28 16.20 11.36 -0.16
N ALA A 29 16.04 11.40 1.17
CA ALA A 29 17.00 12.03 2.06
C ALA A 29 18.38 11.35 1.99
N VAL A 30 18.43 10.01 1.89
CA VAL A 30 19.68 9.27 1.75
C VAL A 30 20.31 9.51 0.38
N ALA A 31 19.52 9.53 -0.69
CA ALA A 31 19.99 9.80 -2.04
C ALA A 31 20.58 11.22 -2.18
N GLU A 32 20.00 12.20 -1.50
CA GLU A 32 20.51 13.57 -1.44
C GLU A 32 21.84 13.66 -0.67
N ALA A 33 22.00 12.86 0.39
CA ALA A 33 23.23 12.83 1.18
C ALA A 33 24.36 12.00 0.55
N GLN A 34 24.02 10.97 -0.24
CA GLN A 34 24.96 10.05 -0.86
C GLN A 34 24.57 9.75 -2.32
N PRO A 35 25.31 10.25 -3.32
CA PRO A 35 24.98 10.01 -4.73
C PRO A 35 25.09 8.54 -5.13
N ASN A 36 25.97 7.75 -4.51
CA ASN A 36 26.10 6.31 -4.80
C ASN A 36 25.07 5.46 -4.02
N THR A 37 23.83 5.92 -3.95
CA THR A 37 22.76 5.21 -3.25
C THR A 37 22.20 4.09 -4.12
N VAL A 38 22.16 2.89 -3.55
CA VAL A 38 21.51 1.70 -4.10
C VAL A 38 20.31 1.36 -3.24
N VAL A 39 19.17 1.09 -3.89
CA VAL A 39 17.93 0.67 -3.23
C VAL A 39 17.63 -0.78 -3.54
N VAL A 40 17.33 -1.56 -2.50
CA VAL A 40 16.88 -2.95 -2.63
C VAL A 40 15.40 -3.01 -2.25
N LEU A 41 14.57 -3.46 -3.19
CA LEU A 41 13.13 -3.59 -3.03
C LEU A 41 12.77 -5.02 -2.64
N GLU A 42 12.27 -5.18 -1.43
CA GLU A 42 11.68 -6.42 -0.94
C GLU A 42 10.16 -6.28 -0.89
N THR A 43 9.56 -6.20 -2.09
CA THR A 43 8.11 -6.00 -2.28
C THR A 43 7.52 -7.13 -3.11
N GLY A 44 6.28 -7.53 -2.79
CA GLY A 44 5.60 -8.60 -3.53
C GLY A 44 4.97 -8.14 -4.85
N ASN A 45 4.70 -6.84 -4.99
CA ASN A 45 4.01 -6.25 -6.14
C ASN A 45 4.72 -5.00 -6.67
N PRO A 46 4.32 -4.49 -7.86
CA PRO A 46 4.82 -3.23 -8.37
C PRO A 46 4.57 -2.09 -7.38
N THR A 47 5.58 -1.25 -7.21
CA THR A 47 5.57 -0.13 -6.27
C THR A 47 6.01 1.13 -7.01
N ALA A 48 5.42 2.27 -6.66
CA ALA A 48 5.80 3.57 -7.18
C ALA A 48 7.20 3.95 -6.67
N MET A 49 8.03 4.52 -7.55
CA MET A 49 9.41 4.90 -7.23
C MET A 49 9.66 6.35 -7.66
N PRO A 50 9.12 7.35 -6.95
CA PRO A 50 9.29 8.76 -7.32
C PRO A 50 10.76 9.20 -7.27
N TRP A 51 11.55 8.58 -6.39
CA TRP A 51 12.99 8.81 -6.19
C TRP A 51 13.89 8.05 -7.19
N ARG A 52 13.33 7.31 -8.15
CA ARG A 52 14.11 6.42 -9.05
C ARG A 52 15.21 7.13 -9.84
N GLU A 53 15.06 8.43 -10.09
CA GLU A 53 16.04 9.23 -10.84
C GLU A 53 17.14 9.82 -9.94
N LYS A 54 16.97 9.75 -8.61
CA LYS A 54 17.96 10.23 -7.62
C LYS A 54 18.95 9.13 -7.18
N VAL A 55 18.71 7.87 -7.55
CA VAL A 55 19.51 6.71 -7.08
C VAL A 55 20.29 6.07 -8.23
N ASN A 56 21.44 5.48 -7.92
CA ASN A 56 22.32 4.90 -8.93
C ASN A 56 21.85 3.52 -9.42
N ALA A 57 21.21 2.74 -8.54
CA ALA A 57 20.74 1.41 -8.88
C ALA A 57 19.54 1.00 -8.02
N ILE A 58 18.66 0.20 -8.62
CA ILE A 58 17.49 -0.40 -7.98
C ILE A 58 17.54 -1.91 -8.23
N LEU A 59 17.54 -2.69 -7.15
CA LEU A 59 17.50 -4.15 -7.19
C LEU A 59 16.14 -4.62 -6.68
N GLN A 60 15.33 -5.24 -7.56
CA GLN A 60 14.10 -5.91 -7.15
C GLN A 60 14.43 -7.32 -6.63
N ALA A 61 14.36 -7.51 -5.32
CA ALA A 61 14.65 -8.78 -4.64
C ALA A 61 13.39 -9.61 -4.31
N TRP A 62 12.19 -9.02 -4.45
CA TRP A 62 10.91 -9.67 -4.11
C TRP A 62 10.86 -10.09 -2.64
N TYR A 63 10.29 -11.26 -2.34
CA TYR A 63 10.45 -11.92 -1.05
C TYR A 63 11.48 -13.04 -1.19
N PRO A 64 12.76 -12.76 -0.90
CA PRO A 64 13.87 -13.62 -1.35
C PRO A 64 14.07 -14.87 -0.46
N GLY A 65 13.20 -15.07 0.53
CA GLY A 65 13.23 -16.23 1.42
C GLY A 65 14.44 -16.27 2.36
N GLN A 66 14.66 -17.42 2.99
CA GLN A 66 15.67 -17.59 4.05
C GLN A 66 17.12 -17.34 3.60
N ALA A 67 17.43 -17.60 2.33
CA ALA A 67 18.76 -17.38 1.74
C ALA A 67 18.87 -16.01 1.03
N GLY A 68 17.85 -15.15 1.17
CA GLY A 68 17.74 -13.91 0.42
C GLY A 68 18.86 -12.92 0.69
N GLY A 69 19.30 -12.80 1.94
CA GLY A 69 20.41 -11.92 2.30
C GLY A 69 21.72 -12.32 1.59
N GLN A 70 22.00 -13.62 1.50
CA GLN A 70 23.17 -14.13 0.76
C GLN A 70 23.02 -13.84 -0.74
N ALA A 71 21.87 -14.14 -1.33
CA ALA A 71 21.62 -13.89 -2.75
C ALA A 71 21.76 -12.40 -3.12
N ILE A 72 21.21 -11.49 -2.30
CA ILE A 72 21.34 -10.05 -2.50
C ILE A 72 22.81 -9.62 -2.41
N ALA A 73 23.55 -10.12 -1.43
CA ALA A 73 24.97 -9.79 -1.26
C ALA A 73 25.80 -10.26 -2.47
N GLU A 74 25.60 -11.48 -2.95
CA GLU A 74 26.32 -12.05 -4.11
C GLU A 74 26.09 -11.21 -5.38
N ILE A 75 24.86 -10.69 -5.59
CA ILE A 75 24.56 -9.80 -6.70
C ILE A 75 25.24 -8.43 -6.51
N LEU A 76 25.14 -7.83 -5.33
CA LEU A 76 25.67 -6.49 -5.07
C LEU A 76 27.20 -6.42 -5.13
N VAL A 77 27.89 -7.48 -4.72
CA VAL A 77 29.36 -7.59 -4.80
C VAL A 77 29.85 -8.10 -6.16
N GLY A 78 28.93 -8.46 -7.07
CA GLY A 78 29.25 -8.97 -8.41
C GLY A 78 29.76 -10.42 -8.44
N ALA A 79 29.55 -11.18 -7.37
CA ALA A 79 29.82 -12.62 -7.36
C ALA A 79 28.84 -13.40 -8.26
N ALA A 80 27.63 -12.87 -8.44
CA ALA A 80 26.64 -13.34 -9.40
C ALA A 80 26.13 -12.16 -10.26
N ASN A 81 25.78 -12.42 -11.52
CA ASN A 81 25.23 -11.41 -12.43
C ASN A 81 23.69 -11.46 -12.42
N PRO A 82 22.97 -10.33 -12.22
CA PRO A 82 21.51 -10.33 -12.27
C PRO A 82 20.98 -10.73 -13.66
N CYS A 83 20.22 -11.81 -13.72
CA CYS A 83 19.61 -12.33 -14.95
C CYS A 83 18.06 -12.30 -14.95
N GLY A 84 17.45 -11.81 -13.86
CA GLY A 84 16.01 -11.72 -13.72
C GLY A 84 15.35 -10.81 -14.76
N ARG A 85 14.11 -11.14 -15.15
CA ARG A 85 13.24 -10.31 -16.00
C ARG A 85 11.94 -10.07 -15.25
N LEU A 86 11.36 -8.88 -15.44
CA LEU A 86 10.09 -8.54 -14.81
C LEU A 86 8.95 -9.38 -15.41
N PRO A 87 8.17 -10.12 -14.60
CA PRO A 87 6.99 -10.82 -15.08
C PRO A 87 5.76 -9.91 -15.16
N LEU A 88 5.87 -8.67 -14.66
CA LEU A 88 4.81 -7.69 -14.52
C LEU A 88 5.25 -6.35 -15.13
N THR A 89 4.29 -5.55 -15.58
CA THR A 89 4.54 -4.14 -15.90
C THR A 89 4.52 -3.30 -14.61
N PHE A 90 5.47 -2.38 -14.47
CA PHE A 90 5.53 -1.45 -13.35
C PHE A 90 4.93 -0.10 -13.78
N PRO A 91 3.68 0.22 -13.36
CA PRO A 91 3.09 1.51 -13.64
C PRO A 91 3.79 2.62 -12.81
N LEU A 92 3.83 3.84 -13.35
CA LEU A 92 4.30 5.01 -12.61
C LEU A 92 3.31 5.39 -11.49
N ASP A 93 2.02 5.26 -11.78
CA ASP A 93 0.93 5.56 -10.87
C ASP A 93 -0.34 4.75 -11.23
N LEU A 94 -1.32 4.71 -10.33
CA LEU A 94 -2.55 3.93 -10.51
C LEU A 94 -3.34 4.30 -11.77
N SER A 95 -3.25 5.54 -12.27
CA SER A 95 -4.00 5.98 -13.44
C SER A 95 -3.53 5.32 -14.74
N GLN A 96 -2.31 4.76 -14.75
CA GLN A 96 -1.77 4.00 -15.88
C GLN A 96 -2.25 2.55 -15.90
N THR A 97 -2.85 2.07 -14.81
CA THR A 97 -3.40 0.72 -14.77
C THR A 97 -4.76 0.66 -15.47
N PRO A 98 -5.15 -0.50 -16.01
CA PRO A 98 -6.49 -0.68 -16.60
C PRO A 98 -7.62 -0.34 -15.63
N ARG A 99 -7.38 -0.49 -14.31
CA ARG A 99 -8.30 -0.08 -13.25
C ARG A 99 -7.72 1.06 -12.42
N ARG A 100 -8.01 2.28 -12.87
CA ARG A 100 -7.49 3.55 -12.31
C ARG A 100 -7.81 3.82 -10.83
N SER A 101 -8.72 3.06 -10.23
CA SER A 101 -9.04 3.17 -8.80
C SER A 101 -9.24 1.78 -8.21
N CYS A 102 -8.74 1.60 -6.98
CA CYS A 102 -9.14 0.49 -6.15
C CYS A 102 -10.58 0.78 -5.69
N LEU A 103 -11.56 0.11 -6.31
CA LEU A 103 -12.92 0.12 -5.78
C LEU A 103 -12.85 -0.61 -4.45
N ALA A 104 -12.72 0.13 -3.34
CA ALA A 104 -13.08 -0.41 -2.03
C ALA A 104 -14.39 -1.13 -2.23
N TRP A 105 -14.47 -2.42 -1.86
CA TRP A 105 -15.68 -3.21 -2.00
C TRP A 105 -16.86 -2.40 -1.44
N ALA A 106 -17.56 -1.70 -2.33
CA ALA A 106 -18.83 -1.12 -2.03
C ALA A 106 -19.71 -2.35 -1.84
N PRO A 107 -20.41 -2.50 -0.70
CA PRO A 107 -21.32 -3.62 -0.55
C PRO A 107 -22.37 -3.49 -1.65
N ARG A 108 -22.16 -4.19 -2.77
CA ARG A 108 -23.24 -4.51 -3.69
C ARG A 108 -24.21 -5.30 -2.83
N GLY A 109 -25.41 -4.74 -2.69
CA GLY A 109 -26.35 -5.11 -1.65
C GLY A 109 -26.38 -6.61 -1.33
N GLY A 110 -26.35 -6.92 -0.04
CA GLY A 110 -27.10 -8.06 0.47
C GLY A 110 -26.56 -9.48 0.24
N HIS A 111 -25.30 -9.71 -0.12
CA HIS A 111 -24.73 -11.06 0.01
C HIS A 111 -23.91 -11.22 1.29
N ARG A 112 -24.58 -11.66 2.35
CA ARG A 112 -23.92 -12.24 3.53
C ARG A 112 -23.13 -13.46 3.08
N SER A 113 -21.81 -13.44 3.27
CA SER A 113 -20.99 -14.64 3.13
C SER A 113 -21.46 -15.68 4.17
N PRO A 114 -21.70 -16.95 3.78
CA PRO A 114 -22.14 -17.99 4.69
C PRO A 114 -21.10 -18.34 5.77
N PHE A 115 -19.89 -17.78 5.68
CA PHE A 115 -18.79 -18.01 6.62
C PHE A 115 -18.51 -16.86 7.61
N THR A 116 -19.38 -15.84 7.67
CA THR A 116 -19.32 -14.89 8.79
C THR A 116 -20.07 -15.44 10.00
N THR A 117 -19.37 -16.18 10.86
CA THR A 117 -19.85 -16.44 12.23
C THR A 117 -19.98 -15.10 12.94
N ALA A 118 -21.20 -14.58 12.98
CA ALA A 118 -21.56 -13.43 13.78
C ALA A 118 -21.34 -13.76 15.26
N LYS A 119 -20.17 -13.43 15.82
CA LYS A 119 -20.06 -13.20 17.27
C LYS A 119 -20.75 -11.87 17.57
N GLY A 120 -22.07 -11.91 17.59
CA GLY A 120 -22.86 -10.85 18.21
C GLY A 120 -22.65 -10.86 19.73
N PRO A 121 -22.63 -9.70 20.41
CA PRO A 121 -22.59 -9.67 21.86
C PRO A 121 -23.91 -10.25 22.38
N ARG A 122 -23.85 -11.26 23.26
CA ARG A 122 -25.03 -11.76 23.98
C ARG A 122 -25.47 -10.69 24.98
N SER A 123 -26.38 -9.81 24.59
CA SER A 123 -27.09 -8.95 25.53
C SER A 123 -28.19 -9.76 26.21
N GLY A 124 -27.91 -10.25 27.42
CA GLY A 124 -28.92 -10.80 28.32
C GLY A 124 -29.87 -9.71 28.79
N THR A 125 -31.16 -9.99 28.69
CA THR A 125 -32.25 -9.21 29.27
C THR A 125 -32.22 -9.34 30.79
N GLY A 126 -31.88 -8.26 31.48
CA GLY A 126 -31.99 -8.12 32.93
C GLY A 126 -32.03 -6.63 33.27
N GLY A 127 -33.20 -6.13 33.60
CA GLY A 127 -33.44 -4.71 33.82
C GLY A 127 -32.69 -4.15 35.03
N THR A 128 -32.32 -2.88 34.97
CA THR A 128 -32.59 -1.88 36.03
C THR A 128 -32.17 -0.49 35.55
N ARG A 129 -33.01 0.48 35.90
CA ARG A 129 -32.88 1.91 35.60
C ARG A 129 -31.62 2.49 36.25
N ARG A 130 -30.95 3.42 35.57
CA ARG A 130 -30.49 4.71 36.17
C ARG A 130 -30.01 5.69 35.10
N ARG A 131 -30.16 6.96 35.46
CA ARG A 131 -30.17 8.18 34.65
C ARG A 131 -28.77 8.65 34.24
N ALA A 132 -28.81 9.64 33.33
CA ALA A 132 -27.93 10.81 33.20
C ALA A 132 -26.72 10.64 32.28
N ILE A 133 -26.23 11.62 31.52
CA ILE A 133 -26.61 13.01 31.16
C ILE A 133 -25.60 13.40 30.04
N ALA A 134 -25.95 14.40 29.21
CA ALA A 134 -25.06 15.27 28.42
C ALA A 134 -24.34 14.68 27.19
N ARG A 135 -24.05 15.41 26.12
CA ARG A 135 -24.52 16.67 25.47
C ARG A 135 -23.56 16.87 24.28
N CYS A 136 -24.01 17.57 23.24
CA CYS A 136 -23.19 18.31 22.25
C CYS A 136 -22.28 17.48 21.33
N SER A 137 -22.09 17.80 20.04
CA SER A 137 -22.47 18.97 19.25
C SER A 137 -22.20 18.71 17.75
N ARG A 138 -23.08 19.26 16.89
CA ARG A 138 -22.84 19.89 15.57
C ARG A 138 -21.51 19.58 14.86
N SER A 139 -21.51 18.96 13.67
CA SER A 139 -21.82 19.52 12.32
C SER A 139 -20.54 19.84 11.53
N VAL A 140 -20.71 19.92 10.19
CA VAL A 140 -19.79 20.50 9.16
C VAL A 140 -18.94 19.43 8.46
N MET A 141 -18.86 19.29 7.13
CA MET A 141 -19.45 19.99 5.96
C MET A 141 -19.43 19.01 4.77
N ALA A 142 -20.43 19.10 3.89
CA ALA A 142 -20.39 18.53 2.55
C ALA A 142 -19.54 19.41 1.61
N CYS A 143 -18.99 18.83 0.53
CA CYS A 143 -18.74 19.59 -0.69
C CYS A 143 -18.94 18.69 -1.94
N PRO A 144 -19.44 19.25 -3.06
CA PRO A 144 -20.33 18.56 -4.00
C PRO A 144 -19.65 18.10 -5.30
N THR A 145 -20.34 17.22 -6.02
CA THR A 145 -20.05 16.83 -7.41
C THR A 145 -20.14 18.03 -8.37
N PRO A 146 -19.19 18.19 -9.31
CA PRO A 146 -19.33 19.16 -10.39
C PRO A 146 -20.26 18.60 -11.49
N GLY A 147 -21.32 19.35 -11.77
CA GLY A 147 -22.23 19.11 -12.89
C GLY A 147 -21.61 19.49 -14.23
N LEU A 148 -21.89 18.66 -15.24
CA LEU A 148 -21.73 18.98 -16.65
C LEU A 148 -22.61 20.19 -17.00
N SER A 149 -22.00 21.28 -17.49
CA SER A 149 -22.69 22.30 -18.27
C SER A 149 -22.29 22.17 -19.73
N ALA A 150 -23.29 22.02 -20.59
CA ALA A 150 -23.18 22.22 -22.02
C ALA A 150 -22.92 23.70 -22.35
N ALA A 151 -22.14 23.96 -23.39
CA ALA A 151 -22.31 25.11 -24.29
C ALA A 151 -21.54 24.86 -25.60
N THR A 152 -22.29 24.95 -26.68
CA THR A 152 -21.86 25.31 -28.04
C THR A 152 -21.34 26.74 -28.07
#